data_AF-A0AAD5MAP1-F1
#
_entry.id   AF-A0AAD5MAP1-F1
#
_cell.length_a   1.000
_cell.length_b   1.000
_cell.length_c   1.000
_cell.angle_alpha   90.00
_cell.angle_beta   90.00
_cell.angle_gamma   90.00
#
_symmetry.space_group_name_H-M   'P 1'
#
loop_
_entity.id
_entity.type
_entity.pdbx_description
1 polymer ?
#
loop_
_entity_poly.entity_id
_entity_poly.type
_entity_poly.pdbx_seq_one_letter_code
_entity_poly.pdbx_strand_id
1 'polypeptide(L)'
;MKVFATAVLALFALAAADQANTTEPVCTPDFCGPTEDCVLKQVQCIRAPCPPIRTCVPKQDVCKGYSCPDSQECVPKQVQCIRAPCPPLPSCVPQKPSPSCTKKCGPNQRCFFYESRQYCADVCTPKVCGPDKTCELQRVQCFAAPCPPIAVCK
;
A
#
# COMPACT_ATOMS: atom_id res chain seq x y z
N MET A 1 66.17 54.39 -11.45
CA MET A 1 66.54 53.48 -10.34
C MET A 1 65.45 53.52 -9.27
N LYS A 2 64.65 52.45 -9.15
CA LYS A 2 64.05 51.97 -7.89
C LYS A 2 63.33 50.65 -8.15
N VAL A 3 63.96 49.61 -7.63
CA VAL A 3 63.49 48.23 -7.50
C VAL A 3 62.60 48.18 -6.26
N PHE A 4 61.39 47.62 -6.32
CA PHE A 4 60.66 46.98 -5.20
C PHE A 4 59.55 46.12 -5.83
N ALA A 5 59.69 44.80 -5.95
CA ALA A 5 59.51 43.78 -4.90
C ALA A 5 58.03 43.58 -4.49
N THR A 6 57.50 42.42 -4.92
CA THR A 6 56.58 41.51 -4.20
C THR A 6 55.25 42.02 -3.65
N ALA A 7 54.15 41.38 -4.08
CA ALA A 7 53.30 40.57 -3.20
C ALA A 7 52.21 39.84 -4.02
N VAL A 8 52.36 38.52 -4.13
CA VAL A 8 51.31 37.61 -4.61
C VAL A 8 50.27 37.49 -3.50
N LEU A 9 49.09 38.09 -3.70
CA LEU A 9 47.93 37.93 -2.82
C LEU A 9 47.03 36.84 -3.40
N ALA A 10 47.30 35.60 -3.02
CA ALA A 10 46.40 34.47 -3.26
C ALA A 10 45.24 34.53 -2.25
N LEU A 11 44.11 35.09 -2.68
CA LEU A 11 42.84 35.02 -1.96
C LEU A 11 42.24 33.61 -2.12
N PHE A 12 42.58 32.72 -1.19
CA PHE A 12 41.84 31.47 -0.99
C PHE A 12 40.54 31.79 -0.25
N ALA A 13 39.44 31.87 -0.97
CA ALA A 13 38.11 31.87 -0.37
C ALA A 13 37.82 30.46 0.19
N LEU A 14 37.94 30.32 1.51
CA LEU A 14 37.39 29.17 2.24
C LEU A 14 35.86 29.23 2.15
N ALA A 15 35.28 28.52 1.19
CA ALA A 15 33.89 28.13 1.25
C ALA A 15 33.74 27.13 2.41
N ALA A 16 33.19 27.58 3.53
CA ALA A 16 32.71 26.69 4.58
C ALA A 16 31.52 25.92 4.02
N ALA A 17 31.77 24.70 3.52
CA ALA A 17 30.73 23.71 3.30
C ALA A 17 30.25 23.28 4.70
N ASP A 18 29.17 23.88 5.16
CA ASP A 18 28.42 23.41 6.33
C ASP A 18 27.77 22.08 5.94
N GLN A 19 28.52 20.98 6.09
CA GLN A 19 27.97 19.63 6.02
C GLN A 19 27.19 19.36 7.31
N ALA A 20 26.03 20.01 7.44
CA ALA A 20 24.94 19.42 8.16
C ALA A 20 24.56 18.13 7.40
N ASN A 21 25.12 17.00 7.82
CA ASN A 21 24.76 15.68 7.35
C ASN A 21 23.30 15.39 7.77
N THR A 22 22.35 15.96 7.04
CA THR A 22 20.92 15.85 7.26
C THR A 22 20.42 14.53 6.70
N THR A 23 20.58 13.46 7.47
CA THR A 23 19.70 12.29 7.29
C THR A 23 18.32 12.72 7.77
N GLU A 24 17.46 13.19 6.86
CA GLU A 24 16.08 13.52 7.21
C GLU A 24 15.40 12.32 7.89
N PRO A 25 14.70 12.52 9.01
CA PRO A 25 14.04 11.43 9.71
C PRO A 25 12.89 10.90 8.86
N VAL A 26 13.00 9.66 8.40
CA VAL A 26 11.96 8.96 7.63
C VAL A 26 11.22 7.98 8.53
N CYS A 27 9.90 7.88 8.35
CA CYS A 27 9.11 6.83 8.98
C CYS A 27 9.39 5.49 8.30
N THR A 28 9.99 4.56 9.05
CA THR A 28 10.18 3.16 8.65
C THR A 28 9.04 2.31 9.21
N PRO A 29 8.62 1.23 8.53
CA PRO A 29 7.50 0.39 8.96
C PRO A 29 7.66 -0.19 10.37
N ASP A 30 8.91 -0.43 10.79
CA ASP A 30 9.24 -1.06 12.08
C ASP A 30 9.41 -0.07 13.24
N PHE A 31 9.18 1.23 13.03
CA PHE A 31 9.38 2.24 14.07
C PHE A 31 8.27 2.24 15.14
N CYS A 32 7.04 1.87 14.77
CA CYS A 32 5.87 1.87 15.66
C CYS A 32 5.23 0.48 15.78
N GLY A 33 4.38 0.29 16.79
CA GLY A 33 3.63 -0.96 16.97
C GLY A 33 2.58 -1.22 15.89
N PRO A 34 1.99 -2.44 15.81
CA PRO A 34 1.05 -2.82 14.76
C PRO A 34 -0.23 -1.97 14.73
N THR A 35 -0.60 -1.36 15.86
CA THR A 35 -1.78 -0.51 16.04
C THR A 35 -1.47 0.98 15.97
N GLU A 36 -0.26 1.36 15.55
CA GLU A 36 0.20 2.74 15.54
C GLU A 36 0.72 3.13 14.15
N ASP A 37 0.56 4.40 13.81
CA ASP A 37 1.16 5.01 12.62
C ASP A 37 2.33 5.90 13.02
N CYS A 38 3.41 5.83 12.25
CA CYS A 38 4.52 6.77 12.38
C CYS A 38 4.18 8.08 11.66
N VAL A 39 4.25 9.19 12.38
CA VAL A 39 4.07 10.54 11.83
C VAL A 39 5.28 11.41 12.14
N LEU A 40 5.63 12.31 11.21
CA LEU A 40 6.65 13.33 11.43
C LEU A 40 6.01 14.56 12.06
N LYS A 41 6.43 14.89 13.28
CA LYS A 41 5.95 16.05 14.04
C LYS A 41 6.99 17.16 14.01
N GLN A 42 6.61 18.33 13.53
CA GLN A 42 7.45 19.52 13.63
C GLN A 42 7.49 20.00 15.08
N VAL A 43 8.70 20.19 15.61
CA VAL A 43 8.92 20.63 17.00
C VAL A 43 9.51 22.02 17.04
N GLN A 44 9.27 22.72 18.16
CA GLN A 44 9.99 23.94 18.48
C GLN A 44 11.29 23.57 19.18
N CYS A 45 12.39 24.14 18.70
CA CYS A 45 13.73 23.91 19.24
C CYS A 45 14.40 25.24 19.55
N ILE A 46 15.43 25.22 20.39
CA ILE A 46 16.11 26.44 20.87
C ILE A 46 16.95 27.08 19.76
N ARG A 47 17.45 26.30 18.79
CA ARG A 47 18.28 26.76 17.66
C ARG A 47 17.81 26.14 16.35
N ALA A 48 17.48 26.98 15.37
CA ALA A 48 17.08 26.55 14.03
C ALA A 48 18.27 26.00 13.21
N PRO A 49 18.03 25.09 12.24
CA PRO A 49 16.74 24.52 11.83
C PRO A 49 16.22 23.46 12.81
N CYS A 50 14.91 23.42 13.05
CA CYS A 50 14.27 22.39 13.87
C CYS A 50 13.82 21.21 12.98
N PRO A 51 14.57 20.09 12.93
CA PRO A 51 14.15 18.94 12.16
C PRO A 51 12.87 18.34 12.76
N PRO A 52 11.97 17.78 11.93
CA PRO A 52 10.81 17.05 12.44
C PRO A 52 11.26 15.82 13.23
N ILE A 53 10.49 15.39 14.22
CA ILE A 53 10.73 14.15 14.96
C ILE A 53 9.73 13.08 14.54
N ARG A 54 10.13 11.81 14.66
CA ARG A 54 9.20 10.68 14.49
C ARG A 54 8.38 10.49 15.76
N THR A 55 7.09 10.27 15.64
CA THR A 55 6.18 10.02 16.76
C THR A 55 5.17 8.95 16.36
N CYS A 56 4.88 8.02 17.27
CA CYS A 56 3.84 7.00 17.07
C CYS A 56 2.50 7.54 17.58
N VAL A 57 1.47 7.43 16.74
CA VAL A 57 0.09 7.80 17.09
C VAL A 57 -0.83 6.60 16.86
N PRO A 58 -1.89 6.41 17.68
CA PRO A 58 -2.83 5.32 17.47
C PRO A 58 -3.47 5.37 16.09
N LYS A 59 -3.58 4.23 15.41
CA LYS A 59 -4.34 4.10 14.17
C LYS A 59 -5.80 4.45 14.43
N GLN A 60 -6.26 5.55 13.86
CA GLN A 60 -7.66 5.94 13.93
C GLN A 60 -8.44 5.27 12.81
N ASP A 61 -9.37 4.38 13.17
CA ASP A 61 -10.39 3.92 12.24
C ASP A 61 -11.45 5.01 12.09
N VAL A 62 -11.26 5.87 11.08
CA VAL A 62 -12.16 7.00 10.78
C VAL A 62 -13.52 6.57 10.25
N CYS A 63 -13.66 5.29 9.85
CA CYS A 63 -14.91 4.71 9.40
C CYS A 63 -15.71 4.07 10.54
N LYS A 64 -15.11 3.89 11.72
CA LYS A 64 -15.80 3.38 12.91
C LYS A 64 -16.88 4.36 13.37
N GLY A 65 -18.15 3.98 13.22
CA GLY A 65 -19.30 4.80 13.58
C GLY A 65 -19.77 5.78 12.50
N TYR A 66 -19.18 5.71 11.30
CA TYR A 66 -19.63 6.47 10.13
C TYR A 66 -20.44 5.57 9.19
N SER A 67 -21.68 5.97 8.90
CA SER A 67 -22.59 5.21 8.02
C SER A 67 -22.73 5.90 6.67
N CYS A 68 -22.41 5.18 5.60
CA CYS A 68 -22.61 5.65 4.23
C CYS A 68 -24.03 5.34 3.72
N PRO A 69 -24.54 6.10 2.73
CA PRO A 69 -25.78 5.79 2.03
C PRO A 69 -25.72 4.43 1.31
N ASP A 70 -26.88 3.91 0.89
CA ASP A 70 -26.98 2.62 0.19
C ASP A 70 -25.98 2.49 -0.97
N SER A 71 -25.39 1.30 -1.13
CA SER A 71 -24.41 0.97 -2.16
C SER A 71 -23.09 1.77 -2.12
N GLN A 72 -22.75 2.36 -0.97
CA GLN A 72 -21.47 3.01 -0.73
C GLN A 72 -20.69 2.30 0.39
N GLU A 73 -19.38 2.45 0.39
CA GLU A 73 -18.47 1.95 1.41
C GLU A 73 -17.65 3.11 1.96
N CYS A 74 -17.43 3.12 3.28
CA CYS A 74 -16.57 4.12 3.90
C CYS A 74 -15.11 3.73 3.67
N VAL A 75 -14.34 4.66 3.13
CA VAL A 75 -12.88 4.53 2.99
C VAL A 75 -12.18 5.75 3.62
N PRO A 76 -11.03 5.55 4.28
CA PRO A 76 -10.22 6.66 4.75
C PRO A 76 -9.63 7.43 3.56
N LYS A 77 -9.95 8.72 3.45
CA LYS A 77 -9.43 9.61 2.42
C LYS A 77 -8.36 10.53 3.00
N GLN A 78 -7.16 10.45 2.45
CA GLN A 78 -6.08 11.38 2.80
C GLN A 78 -6.42 12.78 2.27
N VAL A 79 -6.40 13.78 3.16
CA VAL A 79 -6.66 15.18 2.80
C VAL A 79 -5.39 16.01 2.89
N GLN A 80 -5.38 17.13 2.15
CA GLN A 80 -4.38 18.17 2.33
C GLN A 80 -4.89 19.20 3.33
N CYS A 81 -4.08 19.49 4.33
CA CYS A 81 -4.38 20.43 5.38
C CYS A 81 -3.24 21.46 5.48
N ILE A 82 -3.52 22.63 6.06
CA ILE A 82 -2.57 23.74 6.13
C ILE A 82 -1.36 23.38 7.02
N ARG A 83 -1.54 22.51 8.02
CA ARG A 83 -0.50 22.11 8.98
C ARG A 83 -0.53 20.60 9.20
N ALA A 84 0.60 19.95 8.94
CA ALA A 84 0.78 18.53 9.20
C ALA A 84 0.81 18.22 10.72
N PRO A 85 0.41 17.01 11.15
CA PRO A 85 -0.09 15.90 10.32
C PRO A 85 -1.55 16.08 9.89
N CYS A 86 -1.88 15.69 8.67
CA CYS A 86 -3.26 15.68 8.16
C CYS A 86 -3.90 14.31 8.44
N PRO A 87 -4.82 14.19 9.41
CA PRO A 87 -5.51 12.93 9.64
C PRO A 87 -6.41 12.63 8.43
N PRO A 88 -6.59 11.33 8.07
CA PRO A 88 -7.55 10.95 7.05
C PRO A 88 -8.98 11.31 7.49
N LEU A 89 -9.87 11.56 6.54
CA LEU A 89 -11.30 11.77 6.80
C LEU A 89 -12.13 10.61 6.23
N PRO A 90 -13.28 10.27 6.82
CA PRO A 90 -14.18 9.29 6.22
C PRO A 90 -14.72 9.84 4.90
N SER A 91 -14.70 9.00 3.87
CA SER A 91 -15.27 9.30 2.55
C SER A 91 -16.10 8.12 2.09
N CYS A 92 -17.35 8.38 1.69
CA CYS A 92 -18.15 7.35 1.04
C CYS A 92 -17.80 7.26 -0.43
N VAL A 93 -17.48 6.06 -0.90
CA VAL A 93 -17.26 5.76 -2.31
C VAL A 93 -18.29 4.72 -2.76
N PRO A 94 -18.75 4.75 -4.02
CA PRO A 94 -19.59 3.69 -4.55
C PRO A 94 -18.91 2.34 -4.35
N GLN A 95 -19.65 1.36 -3.82
CA GLN A 95 -19.16 -0.01 -3.77
C GLN A 95 -18.87 -0.44 -5.20
N LYS A 96 -17.63 -0.87 -5.46
CA LYS A 96 -17.31 -1.47 -6.75
C LYS A 96 -18.23 -2.69 -6.89
N PRO A 97 -19.05 -2.79 -7.94
CA PRO A 97 -19.92 -3.94 -8.10
C PRO A 97 -19.05 -5.19 -8.04
N SER A 98 -19.36 -6.10 -7.10
CA SER A 98 -18.75 -7.42 -7.08
C SER A 98 -18.87 -7.97 -8.49
N PRO A 99 -17.76 -8.39 -9.10
CA PRO A 99 -17.79 -8.75 -10.50
C PRO A 99 -18.73 -9.96 -10.65
N SER A 100 -19.88 -9.74 -11.28
CA SER A 100 -20.88 -10.79 -11.49
C SER A 100 -20.39 -11.66 -12.64
N CYS A 101 -20.43 -12.97 -12.44
CA CYS A 101 -20.05 -13.85 -13.52
C CYS A 101 -21.13 -13.84 -14.61
N THR A 102 -20.78 -13.33 -15.78
CA THR A 102 -21.59 -13.36 -17.00
C THR A 102 -21.27 -14.58 -17.87
N LYS A 103 -20.12 -15.23 -17.63
CA LYS A 103 -19.69 -16.44 -18.34
C LYS A 103 -20.54 -17.66 -17.94
N LYS A 104 -21.18 -18.29 -18.91
CA LYS A 104 -21.85 -19.59 -18.71
C LYS A 104 -20.80 -20.69 -18.54
N CYS A 105 -20.73 -21.28 -17.36
CA CYS A 105 -19.90 -22.44 -17.07
C CYS A 105 -20.69 -23.74 -17.21
N GLY A 106 -19.98 -24.86 -17.38
CA GLY A 106 -20.61 -26.19 -17.43
C GLY A 106 -21.29 -26.59 -16.11
N PRO A 107 -22.06 -27.70 -16.11
CA PRO A 107 -22.89 -28.12 -14.97
C PRO A 107 -22.09 -28.41 -13.68
N ASN A 108 -20.80 -28.72 -13.78
CA ASN A 108 -19.91 -29.02 -12.66
C ASN A 108 -18.75 -28.01 -12.56
N GLN A 109 -18.96 -26.81 -13.08
CA GLN A 109 -17.98 -25.75 -13.08
C GLN A 109 -18.53 -24.51 -12.40
N ARG A 110 -17.66 -23.82 -11.67
CA ARG A 110 -17.96 -22.53 -11.07
C ARG A 110 -17.11 -21.46 -11.71
N CYS A 111 -17.67 -20.27 -11.80
CA CYS A 111 -16.99 -19.13 -12.36
C CYS A 111 -16.15 -18.42 -11.31
N PHE A 112 -14.94 -18.05 -11.70
CA PHE A 112 -13.95 -17.36 -10.89
C PHE A 112 -13.39 -16.16 -11.65
N PHE A 113 -12.83 -15.21 -10.91
CA PHE A 113 -12.20 -14.02 -11.46
C PHE A 113 -10.69 -14.05 -11.20
N TYR A 114 -9.91 -13.80 -12.25
CA TYR A 114 -8.46 -13.65 -12.18
C TYR A 114 -8.04 -12.51 -13.10
N GLU A 115 -7.32 -11.51 -12.58
CA GLU A 115 -6.85 -10.33 -13.34
C GLU A 115 -7.94 -9.67 -14.21
N SER A 116 -9.12 -9.45 -13.63
CA SER A 116 -10.30 -8.89 -14.33
C SER A 116 -10.86 -9.76 -15.47
N ARG A 117 -10.42 -11.02 -15.61
CA ARG A 117 -10.96 -12.00 -16.56
C ARG A 117 -11.77 -13.08 -15.84
N GLN A 118 -12.83 -13.55 -16.51
CA GLN A 118 -13.69 -14.62 -16.02
C GLN A 118 -13.24 -15.98 -16.58
N TYR A 119 -13.07 -16.96 -15.71
CA TYR A 119 -12.76 -18.34 -16.09
C TYR A 119 -13.64 -19.33 -15.33
N CYS A 120 -13.84 -20.50 -15.92
CA CYS A 120 -14.57 -21.60 -15.31
C CYS A 120 -13.55 -22.58 -14.74
N ALA A 121 -13.73 -22.98 -13.49
CA ALA A 121 -12.95 -24.05 -12.87
C ALA A 121 -13.88 -25.14 -12.38
N ASP A 122 -13.38 -26.37 -12.37
CA ASP A 122 -14.15 -27.51 -11.91
C ASP A 122 -14.41 -27.38 -10.40
N VAL A 123 -15.58 -27.87 -9.98
CA VAL A 123 -15.92 -28.02 -8.57
C VAL A 123 -16.27 -29.45 -8.30
N CYS A 124 -15.84 -29.95 -7.15
CA CYS A 124 -16.26 -31.26 -6.70
C CYS A 124 -17.71 -31.20 -6.19
N THR A 125 -18.61 -31.85 -6.92
CA THR A 125 -19.98 -32.10 -6.50
C THR A 125 -20.25 -33.61 -6.50
N PRO A 126 -21.24 -34.11 -5.74
CA PRO A 126 -21.57 -35.54 -5.70
C PRO A 126 -21.91 -36.15 -7.08
N LYS A 127 -22.26 -35.31 -8.07
CA LYS A 127 -22.60 -35.73 -9.43
C LYS A 127 -21.39 -35.95 -10.34
N VAL A 128 -20.19 -35.49 -9.95
CA VAL A 128 -19.00 -35.54 -10.81
C VAL A 128 -18.42 -36.95 -10.89
N CYS A 129 -18.26 -37.60 -9.74
CA CYS A 129 -17.54 -38.88 -9.66
C CYS A 129 -18.43 -40.11 -9.44
N GLY A 130 -19.73 -39.91 -9.22
CA GLY A 130 -20.65 -41.00 -8.87
C GLY A 130 -20.58 -41.37 -7.38
N PRO A 131 -21.47 -42.25 -6.89
CA PRO A 131 -21.62 -42.52 -5.45
C PRO A 131 -20.41 -43.22 -4.80
N ASP A 132 -19.65 -44.00 -5.59
CA ASP A 132 -18.56 -44.86 -5.07
C ASP A 132 -17.16 -44.30 -5.32
N LYS A 133 -17.03 -43.03 -5.75
CA LYS A 133 -15.74 -42.40 -6.04
C LYS A 133 -15.59 -41.07 -5.31
N THR A 134 -14.38 -40.78 -4.88
CA THR A 134 -14.04 -39.52 -4.22
C THR A 134 -13.61 -38.50 -5.26
N CYS A 135 -14.24 -37.33 -5.24
CA CYS A 135 -13.81 -36.19 -6.05
C CYS A 135 -12.75 -35.38 -5.33
N GLU A 136 -11.59 -35.21 -5.94
CA GLU A 136 -10.53 -34.32 -5.47
C GLU A 136 -10.19 -33.26 -6.52
N LEU A 137 -10.05 -32.01 -6.09
CA LEU A 137 -9.55 -30.93 -6.95
C LEU A 137 -8.02 -30.97 -6.98
N GLN A 138 -7.45 -31.32 -8.13
CA GLN A 138 -6.01 -31.34 -8.33
C GLN A 138 -5.54 -30.09 -9.08
N ARG A 139 -4.46 -29.47 -8.59
CA ARG A 139 -3.77 -28.42 -9.34
C ARG A 139 -2.98 -29.03 -10.48
N VAL A 140 -3.15 -28.47 -11.68
CA VAL A 140 -2.41 -28.88 -12.88
C VAL A 140 -1.46 -27.79 -13.32
N GLN A 141 -0.37 -28.21 -13.97
CA GLN A 141 0.51 -27.31 -14.71
C GLN A 141 -0.20 -26.92 -16.01
N CYS A 142 -0.23 -25.62 -16.32
CA CYS A 142 -0.84 -25.11 -17.54
C CYS A 142 0.08 -24.09 -18.21
N PHE A 143 -0.06 -23.92 -19.53
CA PHE A 143 0.78 -23.01 -20.30
C PHE A 143 0.36 -21.54 -20.20
N ALA A 144 -0.83 -21.25 -19.66
CA ALA A 144 -1.37 -19.90 -19.52
C ALA A 144 -2.20 -19.75 -18.23
N ALA A 145 -1.90 -18.74 -17.42
CA ALA A 145 -2.61 -18.48 -16.16
C ALA A 145 -4.04 -17.92 -16.39
N PRO A 146 -4.99 -18.17 -15.47
CA PRO A 146 -4.84 -19.02 -14.28
C PRO A 146 -4.88 -20.51 -14.65
N CYS A 147 -4.18 -21.36 -13.88
CA CYS A 147 -4.32 -22.82 -13.96
C CYS A 147 -5.47 -23.27 -13.05
N PRO A 148 -6.72 -23.41 -13.57
CA PRO A 148 -7.82 -23.89 -12.76
C PRO A 148 -7.52 -25.32 -12.26
N PRO A 149 -7.92 -25.66 -11.03
CA PRO A 149 -7.89 -27.04 -10.60
C PRO A 149 -8.87 -27.87 -11.44
N ILE A 150 -8.54 -29.14 -11.66
CA ILE A 150 -9.40 -30.12 -12.33
C ILE A 150 -9.99 -31.07 -11.30
N ALA A 151 -11.22 -31.53 -11.53
CA ALA A 151 -11.83 -32.56 -10.71
C ALA A 151 -11.31 -33.94 -11.13
N VAL A 152 -10.64 -34.63 -10.21
CA VAL A 152 -10.12 -35.99 -10.41
C VAL A 152 -10.91 -36.95 -9.52
N CYS A 153 -11.45 -38.00 -10.14
CA CYS A 153 -12.19 -39.04 -9.44
C CYS A 153 -11.24 -40.19 -9.07
N LYS A 154 -11.18 -40.52 -7.78
CA LYS A 154 -10.44 -41.66 -7.24
C LYS A 154 -11.39 -42.72 -6.72
#